data_AF-A0A1F7TBD6-F1
#
_entry.id   AF-A0A1F7TBD6-F1
#
_cell.length_a   1.000
_cell.length_b   1.000
_cell.length_c   1.000
_cell.angle_alpha   90.00
_cell.angle_beta   90.00
_cell.angle_gamma   90.00
#
_symmetry.space_group_name_H-M   'P 1'
#
loop_
_entity.id
_entity.type
_entity.pdbx_description
1 polymer ?
#
loop_
_entity_poly.entity_id
_entity_poly.type
_entity_poly.pdbx_seq_one_letter_code
_entity_poly.pdbx_strand_id
1 'polypeptide(L)'
;MERHRYYFDLVLAGTDRQNLADALEDEYLPLTAHVPIWELCERVREGRFHFEHESEKPIEGFERNFEAFSAYLHQVVKAFHAVEEAAGEERRLTGARKILAVRGEVLSVPLVLPPSRLLQDLDPDADDLDHIERYWRGFPRWFQDGMRRKHPSLRRL
;
A
#
# COMPACT_ATOMS: atom_id res chain seq x y z
N MET A 1 16.89 -16.13 -5.61
CA MET A 1 16.36 -15.07 -6.50
C MET A 1 15.22 -14.39 -5.77
N GLU A 2 15.20 -13.06 -5.76
CA GLU A 2 14.14 -12.28 -5.12
C GLU A 2 12.90 -12.19 -6.03
N ARG A 3 11.73 -12.18 -5.39
CA ARG A 3 10.42 -11.96 -5.99
C ARG A 3 9.71 -10.87 -5.22
N HIS A 4 9.09 -9.95 -5.92
CA HIS A 4 8.29 -8.89 -5.35
C HIS A 4 6.83 -9.16 -5.60
N ARG A 5 6.01 -9.07 -4.55
CA ARG A 5 4.57 -9.20 -4.63
C ARG A 5 3.90 -7.91 -4.21
N TYR A 6 2.98 -7.45 -5.03
CA TYR A 6 2.23 -6.22 -4.81
C TYR A 6 0.77 -6.56 -4.68
N TYR A 7 0.11 -5.94 -3.71
CA TYR A 7 -1.32 -6.04 -3.50
C TYR A 7 -1.90 -4.66 -3.27
N PHE A 8 -2.95 -4.33 -4.00
CA PHE A 8 -3.74 -3.13 -3.81
C PHE A 8 -5.21 -3.46 -4.07
N ASP A 9 -6.08 -3.09 -3.13
CA ASP A 9 -7.53 -3.23 -3.27
C ASP A 9 -8.19 -1.95 -2.77
N LEU A 10 -8.84 -1.25 -3.69
CA LEU A 10 -9.50 0.02 -3.44
C LEU A 10 -10.99 -0.15 -3.68
N VAL A 11 -11.79 0.06 -2.63
CA VAL A 11 -13.25 0.07 -2.71
C VAL A 11 -13.75 1.50 -2.64
N LEU A 12 -14.64 1.86 -3.56
CA LEU A 12 -15.15 3.22 -3.75
C LEU A 12 -16.68 3.24 -3.75
N ALA A 13 -17.24 4.32 -3.21
CA ALA A 13 -18.68 4.52 -3.12
C ALA A 13 -19.07 5.92 -3.60
N GLY A 14 -20.29 6.04 -4.10
CA GLY A 14 -20.87 7.32 -4.50
C GLY A 14 -20.06 8.04 -5.57
N THR A 15 -19.91 9.36 -5.39
CA THR A 15 -19.27 10.26 -6.35
C THR A 15 -17.76 10.05 -6.48
N ASP A 16 -17.11 9.43 -5.49
CA ASP A 16 -15.67 9.17 -5.51
C ASP A 16 -15.26 8.29 -6.69
N ARG A 17 -16.16 7.41 -7.17
CA ARG A 17 -15.93 6.55 -8.33
C ARG A 17 -15.67 7.35 -9.60
N GLN A 18 -16.56 8.30 -9.89
CA GLN A 18 -16.45 9.12 -11.10
C GLN A 18 -15.33 10.15 -10.95
N ASN A 19 -15.28 10.85 -9.81
CA ASN A 19 -14.29 11.90 -9.57
C ASN A 19 -12.85 11.38 -9.65
N LEU A 20 -12.58 10.21 -9.05
CA LEU A 20 -11.25 9.62 -9.11
C LEU A 20 -10.93 9.16 -10.54
N ALA A 21 -11.85 8.46 -11.22
CA ALA A 21 -11.58 7.98 -12.57
C ALA A 21 -11.25 9.11 -13.54
N ASP A 22 -12.00 10.21 -13.48
CA ASP A 22 -11.77 11.37 -14.34
C ASP A 22 -10.45 12.07 -14.01
N ALA A 23 -10.10 12.16 -12.73
CA ALA A 23 -8.83 12.75 -12.32
C ALA A 23 -7.62 11.92 -12.77
N LEU A 24 -7.70 10.58 -12.72
CA LEU A 24 -6.58 9.71 -13.07
C LEU A 24 -6.26 9.68 -14.56
N GLU A 25 -7.19 10.06 -15.45
CA GLU A 25 -6.95 10.10 -16.89
C GLU A 25 -5.78 11.04 -17.28
N ASP A 26 -5.57 12.10 -16.48
CA ASP A 26 -4.52 13.10 -16.69
C ASP A 26 -3.25 12.84 -15.87
N GLU A 27 -3.24 11.81 -15.01
CA GLU A 27 -2.13 11.53 -14.08
C GLU A 27 -1.09 10.57 -14.68
N TYR A 28 0.18 10.81 -14.39
CA TYR A 28 1.23 9.83 -14.68
C TYR A 28 1.29 8.77 -13.58
N LEU A 29 0.76 7.59 -13.87
CA LEU A 29 0.74 6.45 -12.95
C LEU A 29 1.73 5.36 -13.39
N PRO A 30 2.79 5.05 -12.61
CA PRO A 30 3.68 3.91 -12.91
C PRO A 30 2.95 2.56 -13.08
N LEU A 31 1.80 2.36 -12.43
CA LEU A 31 0.94 1.18 -12.58
C LEU A 31 0.43 1.00 -14.02
N THR A 32 0.42 2.05 -14.85
CA THR A 32 -0.07 1.96 -16.23
C THR A 32 0.84 1.15 -17.15
N ALA A 33 2.06 0.84 -16.72
CA ALA A 33 2.92 -0.15 -17.36
C ALA A 33 2.35 -1.60 -17.25
N HIS A 34 1.44 -1.84 -16.31
CA HIS A 34 0.86 -3.15 -16.03
C HIS A 34 -0.65 -3.22 -16.26
N VAL A 35 -1.38 -2.12 -16.02
CA VAL A 35 -2.82 -2.01 -16.24
C VAL A 35 -3.09 -0.77 -17.09
N PRO A 36 -3.57 -0.90 -18.34
CA PRO A 36 -3.88 0.26 -19.16
C PRO A 36 -4.80 1.26 -18.46
N ILE A 37 -4.56 2.56 -18.67
CA ILE A 37 -5.29 3.62 -17.95
C ILE A 37 -6.81 3.52 -18.11
N TRP A 38 -7.30 3.16 -19.31
CA TRP A 38 -8.73 2.99 -19.57
C TRP A 38 -9.34 1.87 -18.70
N GLU A 39 -8.65 0.74 -18.56
CA GLU A 39 -9.10 -0.40 -17.76
C GLU A 39 -9.11 -0.06 -16.27
N LEU A 40 -8.09 0.68 -15.81
CA LEU A 40 -8.01 1.21 -14.46
C LEU A 40 -9.21 2.12 -14.18
N CYS A 41 -9.47 3.10 -15.03
CA CYS A 41 -10.57 4.05 -14.86
C CYS A 41 -11.94 3.36 -14.91
N GLU A 42 -12.13 2.38 -15.78
CA GLU A 42 -13.37 1.57 -15.81
C GLU A 42 -13.60 0.84 -14.48
N ARG A 43 -12.60 0.13 -13.96
CA ARG A 43 -12.72 -0.58 -12.65
C ARG A 43 -12.97 0.38 -11.48
N VAL A 44 -12.34 1.54 -11.50
CA VAL A 44 -12.60 2.61 -10.52
C VAL A 44 -14.06 3.08 -10.59
N ARG A 45 -14.61 3.28 -11.79
CA ARG A 45 -16.03 3.63 -12.01
C ARG A 45 -16.99 2.54 -11.54
N GLU A 46 -16.63 1.27 -11.71
CA GLU A 46 -17.38 0.12 -11.17
C GLU A 46 -17.40 0.10 -9.63
N GLY A 47 -16.45 0.79 -9.00
CA GLY A 47 -16.39 0.97 -7.55
C GLY A 47 -15.43 0.03 -6.84
N ARG A 48 -14.64 -0.76 -7.57
CA ARG A 48 -13.55 -1.54 -6.99
C ARG A 48 -12.41 -1.70 -7.96
N PHE A 49 -11.21 -1.30 -7.55
CA PHE A 49 -9.98 -1.59 -8.27
C PHE A 49 -9.11 -2.53 -7.45
N HIS A 50 -8.93 -3.76 -7.95
CA HIS A 50 -8.04 -4.76 -7.38
C HIS A 50 -6.85 -4.99 -8.31
N PHE A 51 -5.65 -4.98 -7.73
CA PHE A 51 -4.38 -5.21 -8.38
C PHE A 51 -3.53 -6.16 -7.53
N GLU A 52 -3.13 -7.28 -8.15
CA GLU A 52 -2.17 -8.22 -7.62
C GLU A 52 -1.12 -8.51 -8.70
N HIS A 53 0.16 -8.40 -8.35
CA HIS A 53 1.24 -8.59 -9.31
C HIS A 53 2.49 -9.19 -8.67
N GLU A 54 3.15 -10.08 -9.40
CA GLU A 54 4.45 -10.67 -9.05
C GLU A 54 5.50 -10.26 -10.08
N SER A 55 6.67 -9.79 -9.63
CA SER A 55 7.78 -9.41 -10.50
C SER A 55 9.14 -9.83 -9.94
N GLU A 56 10.12 -10.05 -10.83
CA GLU A 56 11.52 -10.35 -10.46
C GLU A 56 12.32 -9.09 -10.11
N LYS A 57 11.82 -7.92 -10.54
CA LYS A 57 12.41 -6.61 -10.23
C LYS A 57 11.37 -5.73 -9.56
N PRO A 58 11.76 -4.81 -8.67
CA PRO A 58 10.82 -3.87 -8.09
C PRO A 58 10.08 -3.06 -9.16
N ILE A 59 8.79 -2.79 -8.96
CA ILE A 59 8.07 -1.81 -9.78
C ILE A 59 8.58 -0.43 -9.37
N GLU A 60 9.32 0.21 -10.27
CA GLU A 60 9.88 1.53 -10.01
C GLU A 60 8.75 2.55 -9.76
N GLY A 61 8.88 3.31 -8.66
CA GLY A 61 7.88 4.32 -8.32
C GLY A 61 6.52 3.77 -7.92
N PHE A 62 6.39 2.49 -7.54
CA PHE A 62 5.11 1.91 -7.11
C PHE A 62 4.36 2.77 -6.08
N GLU A 63 5.08 3.37 -5.12
CA GLU A 63 4.52 4.25 -4.10
C GLU A 63 3.87 5.54 -4.68
N ARG A 64 4.37 6.05 -5.81
CA ARG A 64 3.87 7.29 -6.45
C ARG A 64 2.45 7.15 -6.98
N ASN A 65 2.01 5.93 -7.30
CA ASN A 65 0.62 5.73 -7.70
C ASN A 65 -0.35 6.19 -6.61
N PHE A 66 0.00 5.97 -5.34
CA PHE A 66 -0.88 6.24 -4.21
C PHE A 66 -0.95 7.72 -3.84
N GLU A 67 0.01 8.54 -4.28
CA GLU A 67 -0.09 10.00 -4.23
C GLU A 67 -1.31 10.45 -5.03
N ALA A 68 -1.38 10.08 -6.32
CA ALA A 68 -2.51 10.40 -7.19
C ALA A 68 -3.83 9.80 -6.66
N PHE A 69 -3.87 8.51 -6.31
CA PHE A 69 -5.10 7.90 -5.78
C PHE A 69 -5.62 8.61 -4.53
N SER A 70 -4.75 8.98 -3.59
CA SER A 70 -5.17 9.56 -2.32
C SER A 70 -5.45 11.07 -2.38
N ALA A 71 -4.99 11.76 -3.42
CA ALA A 71 -5.25 13.19 -3.62
C ALA A 71 -6.76 13.49 -3.79
N TYR A 72 -7.48 12.58 -4.44
CA TYR A 72 -8.89 12.73 -4.79
C TYR A 72 -9.85 11.96 -3.88
N LEU A 73 -9.35 11.35 -2.81
CA LEU A 73 -10.14 10.53 -1.90
C LEU A 73 -10.10 11.07 -0.46
N HIS A 74 -11.22 10.94 0.25
CA HIS A 74 -11.30 11.27 1.68
C HIS A 74 -10.86 10.12 2.60
N GLN A 75 -10.68 8.92 2.06
CA GLN A 75 -10.24 7.73 2.79
C GLN A 75 -8.72 7.53 2.73
N VAL A 76 -8.20 6.74 3.67
CA VAL A 76 -6.81 6.26 3.62
C VAL A 76 -6.69 5.19 2.54
N VAL A 77 -5.86 5.43 1.54
CA VAL A 77 -5.52 4.44 0.51
C VAL A 77 -4.43 3.53 1.06
N LYS A 78 -4.57 2.22 0.88
CA LYS A 78 -3.65 1.21 1.41
C LYS A 78 -3.20 0.24 0.34
N ALA A 79 -1.92 -0.07 0.31
CA ALA A 79 -1.35 -1.14 -0.50
C ALA A 79 -0.24 -1.87 0.25
N PHE A 80 0.18 -3.00 -0.29
CA PHE A 80 1.18 -3.87 0.31
C PHE A 80 2.23 -4.27 -0.72
N HIS A 81 3.47 -4.31 -0.25
CA HIS A 81 4.61 -4.79 -1.00
C HIS A 81 5.37 -5.80 -0.16
N ALA A 82 5.48 -7.03 -0.65
CA ALA A 82 6.23 -8.11 -0.03
C ALA A 82 7.42 -8.51 -0.90
N VAL A 83 8.49 -8.95 -0.24
CA VAL A 83 9.71 -9.46 -0.86
C VAL A 83 9.92 -10.88 -0.39
N GLU A 84 9.99 -11.81 -1.33
CA GLU A 84 10.25 -13.22 -1.10
C GLU A 84 11.59 -13.61 -1.72
N GLU A 85 12.36 -14.43 -1.01
CA GLU A 85 13.55 -15.07 -1.55
C GLU A 85 13.30 -16.57 -1.74
N ALA A 86 13.78 -17.11 -2.86
CA ALA A 86 13.82 -18.55 -3.06
C ALA A 86 14.79 -19.21 -2.07
N ALA A 87 14.29 -20.17 -1.28
CA ALA A 87 15.03 -20.97 -0.33
C ALA A 87 14.81 -22.46 -0.64
N GLY A 88 15.54 -22.99 -1.62
CA GLY A 88 15.30 -24.35 -2.14
C GLY A 88 14.01 -24.42 -2.98
N GLU A 89 13.12 -25.35 -2.66
CA GLU A 89 11.80 -25.48 -3.29
C GLU A 89 10.74 -24.53 -2.66
N GLU A 90 11.09 -23.87 -1.56
CA GLU A 90 10.21 -22.97 -0.82
C GLU A 90 10.49 -21.50 -1.11
N ARG A 91 9.47 -20.67 -0.91
CA ARG A 91 9.60 -19.21 -0.92
C ARG A 91 9.51 -18.70 0.51
N ARG A 92 10.46 -17.85 0.88
CA ARG A 92 10.54 -17.27 2.22
C ARG A 92 10.37 -15.76 2.14
N LEU A 93 9.45 -15.24 2.93
CA LEU A 93 9.26 -13.80 3.11
C LEU A 93 10.45 -13.18 3.85
N THR A 94 11.13 -12.24 3.18
CA THR A 94 12.30 -11.53 3.72
C THR A 94 12.01 -10.08 4.06
N GLY A 95 10.97 -9.49 3.46
CA GLY A 95 10.49 -8.16 3.79
C GLY A 95 9.02 -7.96 3.44
N ALA A 96 8.35 -7.07 4.17
CA ALA A 96 7.00 -6.65 3.86
C ALA A 96 6.79 -5.21 4.32
N ARG A 97 6.07 -4.42 3.53
CA ARG A 97 5.75 -3.02 3.81
C ARG A 97 4.29 -2.76 3.50
N LYS A 98 3.70 -1.91 4.33
CA LYS A 98 2.40 -1.29 4.11
C LYS A 98 2.63 0.12 3.59
N ILE A 99 2.03 0.40 2.45
CA ILE A 99 2.00 1.71 1.83
C ILE A 99 0.67 2.35 2.19
N LEU A 100 0.72 3.53 2.78
CA LEU A 100 -0.43 4.31 3.21
C LEU A 100 -0.38 5.65 2.49
N ALA A 101 -1.52 6.11 1.98
CA ALA A 101 -1.59 7.42 1.37
C ALA A 101 -2.87 8.18 1.77
N VAL A 102 -2.71 9.47 2.03
CA VAL A 102 -3.78 10.38 2.45
C VAL A 102 -3.52 11.75 1.82
N ARG A 103 -4.47 12.26 1.04
CA ARG A 103 -4.44 13.63 0.49
C ARG A 103 -3.13 13.94 -0.26
N GLY A 104 -2.62 12.98 -1.03
CA GLY A 104 -1.36 13.11 -1.78
C GLY A 104 -0.11 12.78 -0.98
N GLU A 105 -0.16 12.74 0.35
CA GLU A 105 0.98 12.30 1.15
C GLU A 105 1.08 10.77 1.17
N VAL A 106 2.27 10.22 0.89
CA VAL A 106 2.53 8.77 0.89
C VAL A 106 3.52 8.41 1.99
N LEU A 107 3.25 7.31 2.68
CA LEU A 107 4.11 6.74 3.71
C LEU A 107 4.26 5.23 3.51
N SER A 108 5.49 4.73 3.66
CA SER A 108 5.82 3.31 3.53
C SER A 108 6.43 2.78 4.82
N VAL A 109 5.68 1.95 5.53
CA VAL A 109 6.03 1.45 6.88
C VAL A 109 6.30 -0.06 6.81
N PRO A 110 7.38 -0.58 7.41
CA PRO A 110 7.59 -2.02 7.49
C PRO A 110 6.49 -2.71 8.32
N LEU A 111 6.15 -3.93 7.93
CA LEU A 111 5.26 -4.81 8.67
C LEU A 111 6.08 -5.81 9.51
N VAL A 112 5.47 -6.30 10.58
CA VAL A 112 6.02 -7.43 11.33
C VAL A 112 5.96 -8.68 10.47
N LEU A 113 7.09 -9.35 10.30
CA LEU A 113 7.13 -10.61 9.56
C LEU A 113 6.69 -11.76 10.46
N PRO A 114 5.77 -12.64 10.00
CA PRO A 114 5.34 -13.78 10.79
C PRO A 114 6.50 -14.75 11.05
N PRO A 115 6.49 -15.49 12.17
CA PRO A 115 7.55 -16.46 12.47
C PRO A 115 7.76 -17.52 11.38
N SER A 116 6.67 -17.96 10.72
CA SER A 116 6.71 -18.93 9.62
C SER A 116 7.40 -18.40 8.37
N ARG A 117 7.48 -17.06 8.22
CA ARG A 117 7.99 -16.38 7.02
C ARG A 117 7.28 -16.82 5.73
N LEU A 118 6.02 -17.24 5.83
CA LEU A 118 5.18 -17.52 4.68
C LEU A 118 4.30 -16.31 4.38
N LEU A 119 4.08 -16.01 3.10
CA LEU A 119 3.27 -14.87 2.69
C LEU A 119 1.82 -14.99 3.17
N GLN A 120 1.24 -16.19 3.11
CA GLN A 120 -0.16 -16.41 3.54
C GLN A 120 -0.40 -16.12 5.02
N ASP A 121 0.66 -16.11 5.84
CA ASP A 121 0.59 -15.85 7.27
C ASP A 121 0.89 -14.38 7.61
N LEU A 122 1.19 -13.55 6.61
CA LEU A 122 1.43 -12.13 6.81
C LEU A 122 0.11 -11.42 7.12
N ASP A 123 -0.01 -10.87 8.33
CA ASP A 123 -1.14 -10.02 8.70
C ASP A 123 -0.89 -8.56 8.23
N PRO A 124 -1.68 -8.05 7.26
CA PRO A 124 -1.52 -6.69 6.76
C PRO A 124 -1.85 -5.59 7.79
N ASP A 125 -2.46 -5.94 8.93
CA ASP A 125 -2.76 -5.03 10.04
C ASP A 125 -1.81 -5.17 11.24
N ALA A 126 -0.83 -6.09 11.19
CA ALA A 126 0.24 -6.23 12.16
C ALA A 126 1.35 -5.18 11.95
N ASP A 127 1.15 -4.00 12.52
CA ASP A 127 2.12 -2.91 12.46
C ASP A 127 3.38 -3.21 13.31
N ASP A 128 4.57 -2.86 12.82
CA ASP A 128 5.82 -2.96 13.58
C ASP A 128 5.93 -1.79 14.59
N LEU A 129 5.37 -2.00 15.78
CA LEU A 129 5.31 -0.96 16.82
C LEU A 129 6.71 -0.52 17.28
N ASP A 130 7.68 -1.42 17.37
CA ASP A 130 9.04 -1.09 17.78
C ASP A 130 9.69 -0.15 16.75
N HIS A 131 9.51 -0.43 15.46
CA HIS A 131 9.94 0.47 14.40
C HIS A 131 9.21 1.83 14.49
N ILE A 132 7.90 1.80 14.66
CA ILE A 132 7.08 3.03 14.69
C ILE A 132 7.44 3.92 15.87
N GLU A 133 7.64 3.35 17.07
CA GLU A 133 8.09 4.11 18.24
C GLU A 133 9.47 4.72 18.01
N ARG A 134 10.41 3.95 17.43
CA ARG A 134 11.78 4.40 17.17
C ARG A 134 11.86 5.60 16.24
N TYR A 135 11.02 5.63 15.21
CA TYR A 135 11.02 6.68 14.18
C TYR A 135 9.86 7.67 14.34
N TRP A 136 9.18 7.67 15.49
CA TRP A 136 7.92 8.38 15.73
C TRP A 136 7.89 9.81 15.19
N ARG A 137 8.89 10.62 15.55
CA ARG A 137 8.99 12.04 15.19
C ARG A 137 9.16 12.29 13.68
N GLY A 138 9.58 11.29 12.92
CA GLY A 138 9.75 11.37 11.47
C GLY A 138 8.46 11.13 10.68
N PHE A 139 7.41 10.59 11.32
CA PHE A 139 6.16 10.32 10.63
C PHE A 139 5.24 11.56 10.51
N PRO A 140 4.43 11.65 9.44
CA PRO A 140 3.41 12.68 9.31
C PRO A 140 2.39 12.67 10.46
N ARG A 141 1.82 13.84 10.77
CA ARG A 141 0.85 13.97 11.87
C ARG A 141 -0.38 13.10 11.69
N TRP A 142 -0.91 12.99 10.47
CA TRP A 142 -2.09 12.16 10.20
C TRP A 142 -1.83 10.68 10.52
N PHE A 143 -0.62 10.19 10.26
CA PHE A 143 -0.21 8.83 10.60
C PHE A 143 -0.07 8.67 12.11
N GLN A 144 0.63 9.60 12.77
CA GLN A 144 0.75 9.60 14.24
C GLN A 144 -0.61 9.58 14.93
N ASP A 145 -1.54 10.43 14.50
CA ASP A 145 -2.88 10.51 15.06
C ASP A 145 -3.68 9.23 14.82
N GLY A 146 -3.56 8.63 13.63
CA GLY A 146 -4.14 7.32 13.31
C GLY A 146 -3.59 6.21 14.22
N MET A 147 -2.27 6.16 14.39
CA MET A 147 -1.59 5.17 15.21
C MET A 147 -1.92 5.31 16.70
N ARG A 148 -2.04 6.53 17.25
CA ARG A 148 -2.51 6.77 18.63
C ARG A 148 -3.94 6.29 18.87
N ARG A 149 -4.79 6.32 17.83
CA ARG A 149 -6.16 5.79 17.90
C ARG A 149 -6.16 4.28 17.85
N LYS A 150 -5.43 3.68 16.91
CA LYS A 150 -5.33 2.23 16.72
C LYS A 150 -4.63 1.54 17.90
N HIS A 151 -3.56 2.15 18.42
CA HIS A 151 -2.70 1.58 19.47
C HIS A 151 -2.60 2.51 20.67
N PRO A 152 -3.33 2.23 21.77
CA PRO A 152 -3.33 3.09 22.95
C PRO A 152 -1.95 3.31 23.59
N SER A 153 -1.01 2.36 23.45
CA SER A 153 0.37 2.45 23.95
C SER A 153 1.15 3.63 23.36
N LEU A 154 0.80 4.06 22.14
CA LEU A 154 1.48 5.15 21.44
C LEU A 154 0.99 6.54 21.84
N ARG A 155 -0.09 6.66 22.64
CA ARG A 155 -0.67 7.96 23.05
C ARG A 155 0.26 8.81 23.92
N ARG A 156 1.27 8.17 24.54
CA ARG A 156 2.27 8.82 25.39
C ARG A 156 3.38 9.53 24.60
N LEU A 157 3.54 9.17 23.33
CA LEU A 157 4.50 9.75 22.38
C LEU A 157 3.83 10.87 21.60
#